data_AF-A0ABD3XAH8-F1
#
_entry.id   AF-A0ABD3XAH8-F1
#
_cell.length_a   1.000
_cell.length_b   1.000
_cell.length_c   1.000
_cell.angle_alpha   90.00
_cell.angle_beta   90.00
_cell.angle_gamma   90.00
#
_symmetry.space_group_name_H-M   'P 1'
#
loop_
_entity.id
_entity.type
_entity.pdbx_description
1 polymer ?
#
loop_
_entity_poly.entity_id
_entity_poly.type
_entity_poly.pdbx_seq_one_letter_code
_entity_poly.pdbx_strand_id
1 'polypeptide(L)'
;MAPWRENEASLGFPILRWAQTASYGFAPNPMMPKTFMAVAVDLPDFYAPQGSIHPRYKEDIAYRLSLAGRAVAYSEQGLDYQAPYPSAFHLDDRSHTLNIEFSYGTVPIEVRSNDGFE
;
A
#
# COMPACT_ATOMS: atom_id res chain seq x y z
N MET A 1 -8.11 -1.44 3.06
CA MET A 1 -8.38 -2.13 4.33
C MET A 1 -7.19 -1.95 5.25
N ALA A 2 -7.10 -0.82 5.94
CA ALA A 2 -6.16 -0.59 7.03
C ALA A 2 -7.01 -0.12 8.21
N PRO A 3 -7.61 -1.05 8.99
CA PRO A 3 -8.48 -0.66 10.08
C PRO A 3 -7.59 -0.24 11.26
N TRP A 4 -7.22 1.03 11.29
CA TRP A 4 -6.60 1.62 12.46
C TRP A 4 -7.53 1.48 13.67
N ARG A 5 -7.01 0.92 14.77
CA ARG A 5 -7.65 0.86 16.09
C ARG A 5 -6.67 1.39 17.12
N GLU A 6 -7.08 2.35 17.93
CA GLU A 6 -6.28 2.79 19.07
C GLU A 6 -6.06 1.61 20.03
N ASN A 7 -4.80 1.35 20.40
CA ASN A 7 -4.37 0.35 21.39
C ASN A 7 -4.52 -1.14 21.02
N GLU A 8 -4.70 -1.49 19.74
CA GLU A 8 -4.54 -2.87 19.26
C GLU A 8 -3.41 -2.90 18.21
N ALA A 9 -2.22 -3.39 18.60
CA ALA A 9 -1.20 -3.81 17.65
C ALA A 9 -1.42 -5.29 17.30
N SER A 10 -2.40 -5.56 16.44
CA SER A 10 -2.68 -6.87 15.88
C SER A 10 -2.02 -7.02 14.49
N LEU A 11 -0.95 -7.83 14.42
CA LEU A 11 -0.28 -8.23 13.18
C LEU A 11 -1.17 -8.99 12.16
N GLY A 12 -2.46 -9.19 12.43
CA GLY A 12 -3.39 -9.94 11.59
C GLY A 12 -3.43 -9.46 10.13
N PHE A 13 -3.73 -8.18 9.88
CA PHE A 13 -3.82 -7.67 8.51
C PHE A 13 -2.46 -7.60 7.78
N PRO A 14 -1.36 -7.16 8.41
CA PRO A 14 -0.04 -7.22 7.79
C PRO A 14 0.38 -8.63 7.37
N ILE A 15 0.18 -9.63 8.23
CA ILE A 15 0.52 -11.04 7.90
C ILE A 15 -0.34 -11.54 6.74
N LEU A 16 -1.64 -11.23 6.74
CA LEU A 16 -2.53 -11.61 5.62
C LEU A 16 -2.08 -10.98 4.31
N ARG A 17 -1.71 -9.69 4.31
CA ARG A 17 -1.18 -9.01 3.12
C ARG A 17 0.13 -9.62 2.63
N TRP A 18 1.05 -9.93 3.56
CA TRP A 18 2.30 -10.60 3.23
C TRP A 18 2.04 -11.95 2.56
N ALA A 19 1.13 -12.75 3.12
CA ALA A 19 0.73 -14.04 2.57
C ALA A 19 0.04 -13.91 1.20
N GLN A 20 -0.79 -12.88 0.99
CA GLN A 20 -1.43 -12.60 -0.31
C GLN A 20 -0.41 -12.37 -1.44
N THR A 21 0.80 -11.92 -1.10
CA THR A 21 1.91 -11.74 -2.05
C THR A 21 2.84 -12.96 -2.15
N ALA A 22 2.41 -14.13 -1.67
CA ALA A 22 3.24 -15.33 -1.57
C ALA A 22 4.54 -15.10 -0.77
N SER A 23 4.51 -14.21 0.23
CA SER A 23 5.67 -13.81 1.03
C SER A 23 6.78 -13.08 0.25
N TYR A 24 6.44 -12.38 -0.83
CA TYR A 24 7.38 -11.51 -1.55
C TYR A 24 7.25 -10.03 -1.18
N GLY A 25 6.09 -9.60 -0.69
CA GLY A 25 5.79 -8.19 -0.39
C GLY A 25 5.32 -7.37 -1.59
N PHE A 26 5.29 -7.95 -2.79
CA PHE A 26 4.86 -7.29 -4.01
C PHE A 26 4.23 -8.28 -5.00
N ALA A 27 3.45 -7.76 -5.94
CA ALA A 27 2.93 -8.49 -7.10
C ALA A 27 3.00 -7.58 -8.34
N PRO A 28 3.31 -8.10 -9.55
CA PRO A 28 3.64 -9.50 -9.85
C PRO A 28 4.98 -9.93 -9.24
N ASN A 29 5.14 -11.22 -9.00
CA ASN A 29 6.36 -11.80 -8.43
C ASN A 29 6.65 -13.19 -9.04
N PRO A 30 7.81 -13.83 -8.77
CA PRO A 30 8.18 -15.11 -9.40
C PRO A 30 7.15 -16.24 -9.21
N MET A 31 6.40 -16.24 -8.10
CA MET A 31 5.35 -17.23 -7.83
C MET A 31 4.00 -16.87 -8.48
N MET A 32 3.83 -15.60 -8.87
CA MET A 32 2.58 -15.04 -9.42
C MET A 32 2.88 -14.05 -10.55
N PRO A 33 3.43 -14.50 -11.69
CA PRO A 33 4.05 -13.64 -12.70
C PRO A 33 3.09 -12.74 -13.49
N LYS A 34 1.77 -12.98 -13.40
CA LYS A 34 0.72 -12.20 -14.08
C LYS A 34 -0.38 -11.74 -13.14
N THR A 35 -0.10 -11.77 -11.84
CA THR A 35 -1.03 -11.30 -10.81
C THR A 35 -0.68 -9.87 -10.45
N PHE A 36 -1.70 -9.05 -10.25
CA PHE A 36 -1.55 -7.67 -9.85
C PHE A 36 -2.54 -7.35 -8.74
N MET A 37 -2.23 -6.33 -7.95
CA MET A 37 -3.06 -5.87 -6.83
C MET A 37 -3.04 -4.34 -6.78
N ALA A 38 -4.12 -3.75 -6.27
CA ALA A 38 -4.16 -2.35 -5.91
C ALA A 38 -4.05 -2.22 -4.39
N VAL A 39 -3.20 -1.30 -3.92
CA VAL A 39 -2.98 -1.04 -2.49
C VAL A 39 -3.60 0.30 -2.11
N ALA A 40 -4.12 0.36 -0.88
CA ALA A 40 -4.90 1.48 -0.35
C ALA A 40 -4.24 2.14 0.88
N VAL A 41 -2.91 2.06 0.99
CA VAL A 41 -2.17 2.53 2.18
C VAL A 41 -2.23 4.06 2.34
N ASP A 42 -2.36 4.78 1.23
CA ASP A 42 -2.49 6.23 1.15
C ASP A 42 -3.94 6.72 1.02
N LEU A 43 -4.92 5.82 1.12
CA LEU A 43 -6.34 6.16 1.05
C LEU A 43 -7.06 5.77 2.35
N PRO A 44 -6.65 6.28 3.52
CA PRO A 44 -7.33 5.99 4.76
C PRO A 44 -8.69 6.69 4.80
N ASP A 45 -9.72 6.00 5.31
CA ASP A 45 -11.05 6.58 5.50
C ASP A 45 -11.54 6.41 6.95
N PHE A 46 -11.03 7.28 7.82
CA PHE A 46 -11.32 7.24 9.26
C PHE A 46 -12.76 7.65 9.60
N TYR A 47 -13.44 8.35 8.68
CA TYR A 47 -14.80 8.85 8.88
C TYR A 47 -15.81 8.14 7.98
N ALA A 48 -15.47 6.92 7.54
CA ALA A 48 -16.36 6.09 6.75
C ALA A 48 -17.68 5.85 7.53
N PRO A 49 -18.86 6.15 6.96
CA PRO A 49 -20.15 6.05 7.67
C PRO A 49 -20.47 4.65 8.22
N GLN A 50 -19.87 3.62 7.62
CA GLN A 50 -20.08 2.20 7.94
C GLN A 50 -18.84 1.59 8.62
N GLY A 51 -17.89 2.42 9.05
CA GLY A 51 -16.64 1.97 9.66
C GLY A 51 -15.53 1.65 8.65
N SER A 52 -14.34 1.38 9.18
CA SER A 52 -13.07 1.30 8.44
C SER A 52 -12.98 0.15 7.41
N ILE A 53 -13.85 -0.86 7.51
CA ILE A 53 -13.94 -1.94 6.51
C ILE A 53 -14.71 -1.51 5.25
N HIS A 54 -15.42 -0.39 5.29
CA HIS A 54 -16.23 0.14 4.19
C HIS A 54 -15.72 1.53 3.70
N PRO A 55 -14.44 1.69 3.33
CA PRO A 55 -13.89 2.98 2.90
C PRO A 55 -14.61 3.52 1.66
N ARG A 56 -14.75 4.84 1.54
CA ARG A 56 -15.43 5.52 0.43
C ARG A 56 -14.63 5.54 -0.87
N TYR A 57 -13.29 5.49 -0.78
CA TYR A 57 -12.34 5.54 -1.92
C TYR A 57 -12.27 4.25 -2.75
N LYS A 58 -13.40 3.58 -2.98
CA LYS A 58 -13.47 2.35 -3.79
C LYS A 58 -13.19 2.63 -5.26
N GLU A 59 -13.56 3.81 -5.74
CA GLU A 59 -13.31 4.25 -7.12
C GLU A 59 -11.82 4.40 -7.39
N ASP A 60 -11.06 5.08 -6.52
CA ASP A 60 -9.61 5.23 -6.64
C ASP A 60 -8.89 3.87 -6.68
N ILE A 61 -9.30 2.93 -5.83
CA ILE A 61 -8.74 1.57 -5.81
C ILE A 61 -9.13 0.78 -7.06
N ALA A 62 -10.37 0.90 -7.53
CA ALA A 62 -10.80 0.25 -8.76
C ALA A 62 -10.04 0.80 -9.98
N TYR A 63 -9.80 2.11 -10.01
CA TYR A 63 -9.04 2.77 -11.07
C TYR A 63 -7.59 2.26 -11.09
N ARG A 64 -6.89 2.23 -9.96
CA ARG A 64 -5.54 1.66 -9.84
C ARG A 64 -5.51 0.20 -10.29
N LEU A 65 -6.49 -0.61 -9.88
CA LEU A 65 -6.58 -2.01 -10.29
C LEU A 65 -6.78 -2.17 -11.79
N SER A 66 -7.55 -1.28 -12.41
CA SER A 66 -7.77 -1.28 -13.87
C SER A 66 -6.49 -0.94 -14.65
N LEU A 67 -5.71 0.04 -14.16
CA LEU A 67 -4.42 0.38 -14.74
C LEU A 67 -3.42 -0.77 -14.59
N ALA A 68 -3.43 -1.45 -13.44
CA ALA A 68 -2.58 -2.60 -13.20
C ALA A 68 -2.91 -3.76 -14.16
N GLY A 69 -4.20 -4.01 -14.41
CA GLY A 69 -4.62 -4.99 -15.41
C GLY A 69 -4.13 -4.65 -16.81
N ARG A 70 -4.22 -3.39 -17.23
CA ARG A 70 -3.69 -2.92 -18.52
C ARG A 70 -2.17 -3.11 -18.61
N ALA A 71 -1.44 -2.68 -17.59
CA ALA A 71 0.01 -2.78 -17.58
C ALA A 71 0.50 -4.23 -17.52
N VAL A 72 -0.06 -5.07 -16.64
CA VAL A 72 0.43 -6.42 -16.38
C VAL A 72 -0.14 -7.45 -17.36
N ALA A 73 -1.43 -7.38 -17.69
CA ALA A 73 -2.06 -8.37 -18.59
C ALA A 73 -1.87 -8.02 -20.07
N TYR A 74 -1.85 -6.72 -20.42
CA TYR A 74 -1.75 -6.25 -21.80
C TYR A 74 -0.42 -5.60 -22.16
N SER A 75 0.55 -5.57 -21.23
CA SER A 75 1.89 -4.99 -21.44
C SER A 75 1.86 -3.51 -21.84
N GLU A 76 0.81 -2.79 -21.47
CA GLU A 76 0.70 -1.36 -21.73
C GLU A 76 1.75 -0.57 -20.92
N GLN A 77 2.44 0.35 -21.59
CA GLN A 77 3.56 1.09 -21.01
C GLN A 77 3.12 2.49 -20.53
N GLY A 78 3.88 3.07 -19.59
CA GLY A 78 3.66 4.44 -19.13
C GLY A 78 2.45 4.63 -18.22
N LEU A 79 1.95 3.55 -17.61
CA LEU A 79 0.85 3.61 -16.64
C LEU A 79 1.40 3.59 -15.21
N ASP A 80 0.97 4.56 -14.40
CA ASP A 80 1.21 4.58 -12.97
C ASP A 80 0.08 3.81 -12.26
N TYR A 81 0.29 2.51 -12.07
CA TYR A 81 -0.70 1.62 -11.43
C TYR A 81 -0.29 1.16 -10.03
N GLN A 82 0.94 1.47 -9.62
CA GLN A 82 1.46 1.13 -8.31
C GLN A 82 0.98 2.17 -7.30
N ALA A 83 0.62 1.70 -6.10
CA ALA A 83 0.37 2.59 -4.97
C ALA A 83 1.72 3.10 -4.43
N PRO A 84 1.73 4.00 -3.43
CA PRO A 84 2.98 4.48 -2.88
C PRO A 84 3.94 3.36 -2.50
N TYR A 85 5.15 3.41 -3.07
CA TYR A 85 6.18 2.40 -2.88
C TYR A 85 7.50 3.08 -2.50
N PRO A 86 8.27 2.54 -1.55
CA PRO A 86 9.58 3.08 -1.21
C PRO A 86 10.49 3.14 -2.44
N SER A 87 10.95 4.34 -2.78
CA SER A 87 11.82 4.60 -3.93
C SER A 87 13.27 4.88 -3.52
N ALA A 88 13.48 5.45 -2.34
CA ALA A 88 14.80 5.73 -1.81
C ALA A 88 14.80 5.75 -0.27
N PHE A 89 16.00 5.67 0.31
CA PHE A 89 16.19 5.92 1.73
C PHE A 89 17.49 6.68 1.97
N HIS A 90 17.50 7.51 3.02
CA HIS A 90 18.66 8.27 3.47
C HIS A 90 18.82 8.13 4.98
N LEU A 91 19.99 7.66 5.40
CA LEU A 91 20.36 7.56 6.80
C LEU A 91 21.22 8.77 7.17
N ASP A 92 20.89 9.43 8.28
CA ASP A 92 21.76 10.41 8.91
C ASP A 92 22.17 9.91 10.30
N ASP A 93 23.41 9.43 10.38
CA ASP A 93 24.00 8.88 11.61
C ASP A 93 24.17 9.92 12.72
N ARG A 94 24.27 11.22 12.38
CA ARG A 94 24.44 12.27 13.39
C ARG A 94 23.13 12.57 14.09
N SER A 95 22.05 12.68 13.32
CA SER A 95 20.71 12.91 13.85
C SER A 95 19.98 11.63 14.24
N HIS A 96 20.55 10.45 13.94
CA HIS A 96 19.92 9.13 14.10
C HIS A 96 18.56 9.07 13.39
N THR A 97 18.45 9.64 12.19
CA THR A 97 17.20 9.67 11.42
C THR A 97 17.29 8.79 10.18
N LEU A 98 16.16 8.14 9.86
CA LEU A 98 15.95 7.43 8.60
C LEU A 98 14.87 8.16 7.82
N ASN A 99 15.22 8.69 6.66
CA ASN A 99 14.27 9.25 5.71
C ASN A 99 13.97 8.19 4.64
N ILE A 100 12.68 7.95 4.36
CA ILE A 100 12.24 7.04 3.30
C ILE A 100 11.41 7.85 2.32
N GLU A 101 11.79 7.81 1.06
CA GLU A 101 11.05 8.46 -0.02
C GLU A 101 10.08 7.47 -0.65
N PHE A 102 8.87 7.94 -0.96
CA PHE A 102 7.85 7.15 -1.63
C PHE A 102 7.48 7.80 -2.95
N SER A 103 7.42 7.01 -4.01
CA SER A 103 6.88 7.42 -5.31
C SER A 103 5.43 6.94 -5.46
N TYR A 104 4.67 7.50 -6.40
CA TYR A 104 3.29 7.07 -6.74
C TYR A 104 2.20 7.29 -5.67
N GLY A 105 2.48 8.07 -4.63
CA GLY A 105 1.46 8.49 -3.67
C GLY A 105 0.56 9.61 -4.22
N THR A 106 -0.75 9.54 -3.94
CA THR A 106 -1.70 10.62 -4.30
C THR A 106 -1.85 11.66 -3.19
N VAL A 107 -1.44 11.32 -1.96
CA VAL A 107 -1.41 12.20 -0.79
C VAL A 107 -0.13 11.96 0.01
N PRO A 108 0.33 12.91 0.83
CA PRO A 108 1.44 12.69 1.75
C PRO A 108 1.15 11.50 2.68
N ILE A 109 2.14 10.61 2.84
CA ILE A 109 2.07 9.51 3.79
C ILE A 109 2.44 10.06 5.17
N GLU A 110 1.60 9.77 6.16
CA GLU A 110 1.83 10.14 7.55
C GLU A 110 2.12 8.89 8.38
N VAL A 111 3.25 8.89 9.09
CA VAL A 111 3.56 7.84 10.07
C VAL A 111 2.82 8.18 11.37
N ARG A 112 1.81 7.37 11.69
CA ARG A 112 0.94 7.59 12.86
C ARG A 112 1.17 6.61 14.00
N SER A 113 2.03 5.62 13.81
CA SER A 113 2.42 4.63 14.80
C SER A 113 3.86 4.21 14.61
N ASN A 114 4.56 3.99 15.73
CA ASN A 114 5.89 3.38 15.74
C ASN A 114 5.82 1.85 15.83
N ASP A 115 4.62 1.28 15.99
CA ASP A 115 4.38 -0.15 16.15
C ASP A 115 4.18 -0.88 14.80
N GLY A 116 4.18 -0.13 13.68
CA GLY A 116 4.10 -0.67 12.32
C GLY A 116 2.89 -0.16 11.52
N PHE A 117 2.71 -0.71 10.30
CA PHE A 117 1.55 -0.43 9.45
C PHE A 117 0.34 -1.23 9.92
N GLU A 118 -0.69 -0.58 10.48
CA GLU A 118 -2.05 -1.12 10.63
C GLU A 118 -3.08 -0.31 9.84
#